data_AF-A0A229SJV3-F1
#
_entry.id   AF-A0A229SJV3-F1
#
_cell.length_a   1.000
_cell.length_b   1.000
_cell.length_c   1.000
_cell.angle_alpha   90.00
_cell.angle_beta   90.00
_cell.angle_gamma   90.00
#
_symmetry.space_group_name_H-M   'P 1'
#
loop_
_entity.id
_entity.type
_entity.pdbx_description
1 polymer ?
#
loop_
_entity_poly.entity_id
_entity_poly.type
_entity_poly.pdbx_seq_one_letter_code
_entity_poly.pdbx_strand_id
1 'polypeptide(L)'
;PVAVTCRVLGISRQAYYQWLRDPVSQRDWDDAHLINAALDIHADDPADGYRFIADELAQRGFTASENRVWRICSMQQIFSLHARKKGLCRKAGPPVHDDLVRRSFTA
;
A
#
# COMPACT_ATOMS: atom_id res chain seq x y z
N PRO A 1 24.62 -12.41 -28.42
CA PRO A 1 24.57 -11.69 -27.12
C PRO A 1 23.24 -11.88 -26.36
N VAL A 2 22.10 -11.44 -26.92
CA VAL A 2 20.77 -11.47 -26.25
C VAL A 2 20.38 -12.86 -25.75
N ALA A 3 20.64 -13.92 -26.51
CA ALA A 3 20.27 -15.29 -26.13
C ALA A 3 20.95 -15.78 -24.83
N VAL A 4 22.21 -15.38 -24.60
CA VAL A 4 22.95 -15.75 -23.39
C VAL A 4 22.40 -14.97 -22.20
N THR A 5 22.21 -13.66 -22.36
CA THR A 5 21.67 -12.78 -21.31
C THR A 5 20.26 -13.20 -20.89
N CYS A 6 19.38 -13.48 -21.84
CA CYS A 6 18.02 -13.97 -21.55
C CYS A 6 18.03 -15.29 -20.77
N ARG A 7 18.95 -16.22 -21.09
CA ARG A 7 19.10 -17.48 -20.34
C ARG A 7 19.58 -17.26 -18.92
N VAL A 8 20.56 -16.36 -18.73
CA VAL A 8 21.07 -15.98 -17.40
C VAL A 8 19.97 -15.33 -16.54
N LEU A 9 19.13 -14.48 -17.14
CA LEU A 9 18.04 -13.80 -16.45
C LEU A 9 16.76 -14.65 -16.31
N GLY A 10 16.71 -15.85 -16.90
CA GLY A 10 15.52 -16.71 -16.87
C GLY A 10 14.33 -16.20 -17.70
N ILE A 11 14.57 -15.31 -18.66
CA ILE A 11 13.53 -14.69 -19.50
C ILE A 11 13.57 -15.31 -20.90
N SER A 12 12.41 -15.52 -21.53
CA SER A 12 12.39 -15.98 -22.93
C SER A 12 12.84 -14.85 -23.87
N ARG A 13 13.51 -15.21 -24.98
CA ARG A 13 13.89 -14.22 -26.01
C ARG A 13 12.67 -13.48 -26.58
N GLN A 14 11.53 -14.18 -26.68
CA GLN A 14 10.28 -13.61 -27.16
C GLN A 14 9.73 -12.56 -26.18
N ALA A 15 9.71 -12.86 -24.88
CA ALA A 15 9.30 -11.91 -23.85
C ALA A 15 10.21 -10.67 -23.83
N TYR A 16 11.53 -10.86 -24.01
CA TYR A 16 12.46 -9.73 -24.12
C TYR A 16 12.13 -8.81 -25.29
N TYR A 17 11.90 -9.34 -26.49
CA TYR A 17 11.56 -8.49 -27.65
C TYR A 17 10.16 -7.90 -27.58
N GLN A 18 9.22 -8.58 -26.92
CA GLN A 18 7.90 -8.03 -26.64
C GLN A 18 8.01 -6.83 -25.70
N TRP A 19 8.75 -6.97 -24.60
CA TRP A 19 9.05 -5.87 -23.68
C TRP A 19 9.85 -4.76 -24.38
N LEU A 20 10.83 -5.09 -25.23
CA LEU A 20 11.61 -4.08 -25.95
C LEU A 20 10.73 -3.21 -26.87
N ARG A 21 9.68 -3.79 -27.43
CA ARG A 21 8.73 -3.08 -28.30
C ARG A 21 7.81 -2.15 -27.50
N ASP A 22 7.37 -2.58 -26.33
CA ASP A 22 6.47 -1.84 -25.46
C ASP A 22 6.85 -2.09 -23.99
N PRO A 23 7.86 -1.37 -23.48
CA PRO A 23 8.47 -1.67 -22.18
C PRO A 23 7.63 -1.21 -20.99
N VAL A 24 6.67 -0.31 -21.23
CA VAL A 24 5.79 0.26 -20.22
C VAL A 24 4.36 0.01 -20.67
N SER A 25 3.66 -0.89 -19.98
CA SER A 25 2.27 -1.14 -20.30
C SER A 25 1.41 0.09 -19.98
N GLN A 26 0.29 0.26 -20.68
CA GLN A 26 -0.67 1.32 -20.36
C GLN A 26 -1.10 1.27 -18.89
N ARG A 27 -1.22 0.08 -18.32
CA ARG A 27 -1.56 -0.12 -16.91
C ARG A 27 -0.49 0.44 -15.97
N ASP A 28 0.79 0.19 -16.26
CA ASP A 28 1.89 0.71 -15.46
C ASP A 28 1.97 2.23 -15.58
N TRP A 29 1.68 2.77 -16.77
CA TRP A 29 1.58 4.20 -17.00
C TRP A 29 0.45 4.82 -16.17
N ASP A 30 -0.77 4.26 -16.24
CA ASP A 30 -1.92 4.73 -15.46
C ASP A 30 -1.67 4.63 -13.94
N ASP A 31 -1.07 3.52 -13.48
CA ASP A 31 -0.71 3.35 -12.07
C ASP A 31 0.37 4.37 -11.65
N ALA A 32 1.35 4.68 -12.50
CA ALA A 32 2.36 5.70 -12.21
C ALA A 32 1.75 7.11 -12.09
N HIS A 33 0.83 7.47 -12.99
CA HIS A 33 0.10 8.74 -12.91
C HIS A 33 -0.76 8.82 -11.64
N LEU A 34 -1.43 7.72 -11.29
CA LEU A 34 -2.23 7.64 -10.08
C LEU A 34 -1.38 7.70 -8.81
N ILE A 35 -0.19 7.08 -8.81
CA ILE A 35 0.81 7.18 -7.72
C ILE A 35 1.25 8.62 -7.53
N ASN A 36 1.63 9.31 -8.60
CA ASN A 36 2.10 10.70 -8.52
C ASN A 36 1.02 11.60 -7.90
N ALA A 37 -0.22 11.50 -8.39
CA ALA A 37 -1.33 12.28 -7.85
C ALA A 37 -1.62 11.94 -6.37
N ALA A 38 -1.54 10.67 -5.99
CA ALA A 38 -1.72 10.25 -4.59
C ALA A 38 -0.61 10.80 -3.67
N LEU A 39 0.64 10.84 -4.15
CA LEU A 39 1.76 11.43 -3.42
C LEU A 39 1.59 12.94 -3.28
N ASP A 40 1.15 13.63 -4.33
CA ASP A 40 0.90 15.07 -4.29
C ASP A 40 -0.19 15.40 -3.26
N ILE A 41 -1.31 14.66 -3.26
CA ILE A 41 -2.39 14.84 -2.26
C ILE A 41 -1.86 14.59 -0.85
N HIS A 42 -1.08 13.53 -0.64
CA HIS A 42 -0.56 13.19 0.68
C HIS A 42 0.53 14.16 1.17
N ALA A 43 1.24 14.81 0.27
CA ALA A 43 2.22 15.83 0.62
C ALA A 43 1.56 17.09 1.18
N ASP A 44 0.33 17.40 0.74
CA ASP A 44 -0.45 18.54 1.26
C ASP A 44 -0.86 18.33 2.72
N ASP A 45 -1.29 17.12 3.10
CA ASP A 45 -1.55 16.72 4.49
C ASP A 45 -1.17 15.24 4.75
N PRO A 46 -0.03 14.98 5.42
CA PRO A 46 0.39 13.63 5.77
C PRO A 46 -0.53 12.91 6.77
N ALA A 47 -1.47 13.60 7.42
CA ALA A 47 -2.45 12.96 8.30
C ALA A 47 -3.47 12.11 7.52
N ASP A 48 -3.65 12.41 6.23
CA ASP A 48 -4.65 11.77 5.38
C ASP A 48 -4.25 10.35 4.96
N GLY A 49 -5.26 9.49 4.92
CA GLY A 49 -5.12 8.10 4.47
C GLY A 49 -5.73 7.87 3.10
N TYR A 50 -5.59 6.64 2.60
CA TYR A 50 -6.03 6.25 1.26
C TYR A 50 -7.51 6.55 0.95
N ARG A 51 -8.39 6.61 1.96
CA ARG A 51 -9.82 6.90 1.78
C ARG A 51 -10.05 8.35 1.38
N PHE A 52 -9.44 9.28 2.13
CA PHE A 52 -9.45 10.71 1.78
C PHE A 52 -8.77 10.94 0.43
N ILE A 53 -7.61 10.29 0.21
CA ILE A 53 -6.90 10.36 -1.06
C ILE A 53 -7.75 9.85 -2.22
N ALA A 54 -8.55 8.79 -2.04
CA ALA A 54 -9.46 8.29 -3.08
C ALA A 54 -10.52 9.33 -3.47
N ASP A 55 -11.09 10.02 -2.49
CA ASP A 55 -12.07 11.08 -2.72
C ASP A 55 -11.44 12.30 -3.44
N GLU A 56 -10.23 12.70 -3.04
CA GLU A 56 -9.48 13.78 -3.70
C GLU A 56 -9.07 13.41 -5.13
N LEU A 57 -8.63 12.17 -5.35
CA LEU A 57 -8.33 11.67 -6.69
C LEU A 57 -9.56 11.74 -7.60
N ALA A 58 -10.74 11.36 -7.10
CA ALA A 58 -11.98 11.47 -7.85
C ALA A 58 -12.33 12.93 -8.18
N GLN A 59 -12.14 13.86 -7.24
CA GLN A 59 -12.34 15.30 -7.46
C GLN A 59 -11.37 15.87 -8.51
N ARG A 60 -10.13 15.35 -8.56
CA ARG A 60 -9.12 15.71 -9.58
C ARG A 60 -9.33 14.99 -10.92
N GLY A 61 -10.39 14.19 -11.08
CA GLY A 61 -10.78 13.55 -12.34
C GLY A 61 -10.17 12.16 -12.57
N PHE A 62 -9.48 11.57 -11.59
CA PHE A 62 -8.97 10.21 -11.70
C PHE A 62 -10.08 9.18 -11.50
N THR A 63 -10.15 8.20 -12.39
CA THR A 63 -11.07 7.05 -12.26
C THR A 63 -10.31 5.84 -11.71
N ALA A 64 -10.48 5.55 -10.41
CA ALA A 64 -9.90 4.39 -9.76
C ALA A 64 -10.84 3.84 -8.68
N SER A 65 -10.85 2.51 -8.51
CA SER A 65 -11.58 1.90 -7.40
C SER A 65 -10.83 2.11 -6.08
N GLU A 66 -11.56 2.18 -4.96
CA GLU A 66 -10.97 2.33 -3.63
C GLU A 66 -9.93 1.22 -3.34
N ASN A 67 -10.17 -0.01 -3.80
CA ASN A 67 -9.20 -1.11 -3.69
C ASN A 67 -7.90 -0.87 -4.49
N ARG A 68 -7.98 -0.24 -5.67
CA ARG A 68 -6.80 0.12 -6.46
C ARG A 68 -6.01 1.22 -5.74
N VAL A 69 -6.69 2.25 -5.24
CA VAL A 69 -6.07 3.33 -4.47
C VAL A 69 -5.41 2.80 -3.20
N TRP A 70 -6.09 1.92 -2.45
CA TRP A 70 -5.53 1.25 -1.28
C TRP A 70 -4.25 0.46 -1.61
N ARG A 71 -4.27 -0.36 -2.68
CA ARG A 71 -3.09 -1.13 -3.11
C ARG A 71 -1.91 -0.20 -3.37
N ILE A 72 -2.13 0.87 -4.13
CA ILE A 72 -1.10 1.83 -4.51
C ILE A 72 -0.57 2.59 -3.28
N CYS A 73 -1.45 3.11 -2.43
CA CYS A 73 -1.05 3.81 -1.21
C CYS A 73 -0.23 2.90 -0.29
N SER A 74 -0.65 1.64 -0.12
CA SER A 74 0.08 0.65 0.67
C SER A 74 1.48 0.37 0.09
N MET A 75 1.60 0.23 -1.24
CA MET A 75 2.91 0.06 -1.90
C MET A 75 3.84 1.27 -1.70
N GLN A 76 3.29 2.49 -1.68
CA GLN A 76 4.03 3.74 -1.47
C GLN A 76 4.17 4.11 0.02
N GLN A 77 3.72 3.26 0.94
CA GLN A 77 3.72 3.52 2.38
C GLN A 77 2.96 4.79 2.80
N ILE A 78 1.94 5.16 2.02
CA ILE A 78 1.02 6.26 2.30
C ILE A 78 -0.03 5.74 3.29
N PHE A 79 0.09 6.19 4.54
CA PHE A 79 -0.81 5.81 5.62
C PHE A 79 -1.23 7.05 6.41
N SER A 80 -2.50 7.10 6.81
CA SER A 80 -2.94 8.14 7.73
C SER A 80 -2.17 8.05 9.05
N LEU A 81 -1.78 9.20 9.60
CA LEU A 81 -1.16 9.27 10.92
C LEU A 81 -2.06 8.72 12.03
N HIS A 82 -3.39 8.87 11.88
CA HIS A 82 -4.37 8.57 12.92
C HIS A 82 -4.94 7.14 12.88
N ALA A 83 -4.96 6.46 11.72
CA ALA A 83 -5.55 5.12 11.60
C ALA A 83 -4.59 3.96 11.91
N ARG A 84 -3.56 4.18 12.74
CA ARG A 84 -2.74 3.06 13.24
C ARG A 84 -3.52 2.24 14.26
N LYS A 85 -4.02 1.09 13.82
CA LYS A 85 -4.67 0.11 14.70
C LYS A 85 -3.67 -0.34 15.77
N LYS A 86 -3.99 -0.12 17.05
CA LYS A 86 -3.22 -0.71 18.17
C LYS A 86 -3.24 -2.23 18.02
N GLY A 87 -2.08 -2.87 18.17
CA GLY A 87 -1.94 -4.31 18.08
C GLY A 87 -2.89 -5.05 19.03
N LEU A 88 -3.42 -6.20 18.59
CA LEU A 88 -4.41 -6.97 19.35
C LEU A 88 -3.88 -7.49 20.69
N CYS A 89 -2.58 -7.75 20.80
CA CYS A 89 -1.96 -8.35 21.98
C CYS A 89 -1.31 -7.29 22.88
N ARG A 90 -2.09 -6.35 23.40
CA ARG A 90 -1.58 -5.42 24.40
C ARG A 90 -1.54 -6.13 25.76
N LYS A 91 -0.39 -6.14 26.44
CA LYS A 91 -0.29 -6.62 27.83
C LYS A 91 -1.32 -5.83 28.65
N ALA A 92 -2.26 -6.53 29.30
CA ALA A 92 -3.24 -5.90 30.16
C ALA A 92 -2.51 -5.03 31.19
N GLY A 93 -3.06 -3.84 31.44
CA GLY A 93 -2.57 -2.99 32.53
C GLY A 93 -2.76 -3.70 33.88
N PRO A 94 -2.10 -3.22 34.94
CA PRO A 94 -2.39 -3.69 36.29
C PRO A 94 -3.89 -3.59 36.59
N PRO A 95 -4.45 -4.52 37.37
CA PRO A 95 -5.86 -4.45 37.76
C PRO A 95 -6.12 -3.14 38.50
N VAL A 96 -7.17 -2.43 38.09
CA VAL A 96 -7.57 -1.13 38.67
C VAL A 96 -8.22 -1.31 40.05
N HIS A 97 -8.68 -2.52 40.35
CA HIS A 97 -9.39 -2.86 41.58
C HIS A 97 -8.73 -4.05 42.28
N ASP A 98 -8.85 -4.07 43.61
CA ASP A 98 -8.38 -5.17 44.43
C ASP A 98 -9.17 -6.45 44.11
N ASP A 99 -8.46 -7.58 44.03
CA ASP A 99 -9.09 -8.89 43.86
C ASP A 99 -9.69 -9.37 45.19
N LEU A 100 -10.93 -8.96 45.43
CA LEU A 100 -11.69 -9.33 46.63
C LEU A 100 -12.05 -10.82 46.66
N VAL A 101 -11.96 -11.52 45.52
CA VAL A 101 -12.35 -12.93 45.39
C VAL A 101 -11.12 -13.86 45.47
N ARG A 102 -9.90 -13.29 45.44
CA ARG A 102 -8.60 -13.98 45.55
C ARG A 102 -8.51 -15.22 44.64
N ARG A 103 -8.95 -15.09 43.39
CA ARG A 103 -8.98 -16.22 42.46
C ARG A 103 -7.67 -16.29 41.67
N SER A 104 -7.01 -17.44 41.75
CA SER A 104 -5.79 -17.71 40.98
C SER A 104 -6.15 -18.09 39.55
N PHE A 105 -6.04 -17.14 38.62
CA PHE A 105 -6.13 -17.38 37.18
C PHE A 105 -4.72 -17.55 36.61
N THR A 106 -4.19 -18.77 36.65
CA THR A 106 -2.96 -19.13 35.95
C THR A 106 -3.28 -19.39 34.47
N ALA A 107 -2.43 -18.87 33.58
CA ALA A 107 -2.55 -19.01 32.12
C ALA A 107 -2.08 -20.39 31.63
#